data_AF-A0A935D750-F1
#
_entry.id   AF-A0A935D750-F1
#
_cell.length_a   1.000
_cell.length_b   1.000
_cell.length_c   1.000
_cell.angle_alpha   90.00
_cell.angle_beta   90.00
_cell.angle_gamma   90.00
#
_symmetry.space_group_name_H-M   'P 1'
#
loop_
_entity.id
_entity.type
_entity.pdbx_description
1 polymer ?
#
loop_
_entity_poly.entity_id
_entity_poly.type
_entity_poly.pdbx_seq_one_letter_code
_entity_poly.pdbx_strand_id
1 'polypeptide(L)'
;MHTVAKFSLAFVVGLMFHASTLACSCIGPQTFCETIDPSFSGVPDAIVLAVKLGNVEYGADMKVIRSFSGTLQDDQEVRVWGDCGALCRWYVDGFAVGDTVVWGIHQTDLSGNVICGTSFEQPSDFHLSICGIYWLGYENGVVTGPLTTAFASESLPESEFALFVNGCLTTGVDDHDQADPITVRQELDGTTISLNTNENLQITVFDGLGQLCVERTWNGIPIKLNQWPTGIYTVAVLSDKKRWVRKVFVE
;
A
#
# COMPACT_ATOMS: atom_id res chain seq x y z
N MET A 1 32.66 61.28 46.58
CA MET A 1 32.92 59.88 46.18
C MET A 1 31.65 59.34 45.55
N HIS A 2 31.56 59.37 44.21
CA HIS A 2 30.42 58.81 43.47
C HIS A 2 30.86 57.53 42.77
N THR A 3 30.23 56.43 43.13
CA THR A 3 30.53 55.07 42.69
C THR A 3 29.90 54.83 41.32
N VAL A 4 30.73 54.47 40.33
CA VAL A 4 30.29 54.07 38.99
C VAL A 4 29.85 52.60 39.04
N ALA A 5 28.57 52.32 38.83
CA ALA A 5 28.07 50.96 38.65
C ALA A 5 28.27 50.53 37.18
N LYS A 6 29.13 49.54 36.96
CA LYS A 6 29.35 48.90 35.67
C LYS A 6 28.19 47.96 35.37
N PHE A 7 27.41 48.24 34.34
CA PHE A 7 26.45 47.30 33.77
C PHE A 7 27.19 46.33 32.85
N SER A 8 27.40 45.10 33.29
CA SER A 8 27.87 44.01 32.45
C SER A 8 26.70 43.43 31.67
N LEU A 9 26.70 43.63 30.36
CA LEU A 9 25.80 43.03 29.39
C LEU A 9 26.19 41.54 29.22
N ALA A 10 25.44 40.63 29.84
CA ALA A 10 25.58 39.20 29.60
C ALA A 10 24.72 38.81 28.39
N PHE A 11 25.37 38.65 27.24
CA PHE A 11 24.74 38.15 26.02
C PHE A 11 24.64 36.62 26.13
N VAL A 12 23.47 36.11 26.54
CA VAL A 12 23.18 34.67 26.56
C VAL A 12 22.97 34.23 25.11
N VAL A 13 24.02 33.69 24.49
CA VAL A 13 23.90 32.97 23.22
C VAL A 13 23.21 31.65 23.51
N GLY A 14 21.88 31.65 23.41
CA GLY A 14 21.06 30.44 23.41
C GLY A 14 21.34 29.65 22.14
N LEU A 15 22.22 28.65 22.24
CA LEU A 15 22.36 27.60 21.25
C LEU A 15 21.05 26.80 21.20
N MET A 16 20.17 27.20 20.28
CA MET A 16 19.03 26.42 19.84
C MET A 16 19.56 25.17 19.14
N PHE A 17 19.79 24.10 19.92
CA PHE A 17 19.88 22.76 19.38
C PHE A 17 18.51 22.45 18.76
N HIS A 18 18.43 22.61 17.43
CA HIS A 18 17.29 22.15 16.67
C HIS A 18 17.33 20.62 16.73
N ALA A 19 16.51 20.03 17.60
CA ALA A 19 16.19 18.62 17.47
C ALA A 19 15.59 18.46 16.06
N SER A 20 16.29 17.72 15.20
CA SER A 20 15.78 17.33 13.90
C SER A 20 14.49 16.55 14.17
N THR A 21 13.34 17.17 14.02
CA THR A 21 12.07 16.46 14.00
C THR A 21 12.13 15.58 12.76
N LEU A 22 12.24 14.27 12.96
CA LEU A 22 12.03 13.28 11.91
C LEU A 22 10.53 13.30 11.60
N ALA A 23 10.08 14.33 10.89
CA ALA A 23 8.74 14.35 10.34
C ALA A 23 8.64 13.22 9.33
N CYS A 24 7.64 12.37 9.47
CA CYS A 24 7.36 11.34 8.49
C CYS A 24 7.04 11.99 7.15
N SER A 25 7.98 11.91 6.21
CA SER A 25 7.78 12.33 4.83
C SER A 25 7.23 11.16 4.05
N CYS A 26 6.02 10.72 4.35
CA CYS A 26 5.35 9.75 3.49
C CYS A 26 4.29 10.45 2.65
N ILE A 27 4.46 10.32 1.33
CA ILE A 27 3.44 10.69 0.35
C ILE A 27 2.58 9.44 0.18
N GLY A 28 1.54 9.33 1.00
CA GLY A 28 0.55 8.26 0.92
C GLY A 28 -0.57 8.59 -0.06
N PRO A 29 -1.36 7.59 -0.48
CA PRO A 29 -2.57 7.81 -1.24
C PRO A 29 -3.55 8.72 -0.49
N GLN A 30 -4.39 9.43 -1.25
CA GLN A 30 -5.28 10.45 -0.69
C GLN A 30 -6.71 9.95 -0.51
N THR A 31 -6.94 8.68 -0.83
CA THR A 31 -8.23 7.99 -0.69
C THR A 31 -8.03 6.65 -0.01
N PHE A 32 -9.09 6.14 0.61
CA PHE A 32 -9.07 4.83 1.23
C PHE A 32 -8.88 3.72 0.18
N CYS A 33 -9.58 3.82 -0.96
CA CYS A 33 -9.49 2.82 -2.03
C CYS A 33 -8.07 2.68 -2.57
N GLU A 34 -7.38 3.78 -2.83
CA GLU A 34 -5.97 3.75 -3.25
C GLU A 34 -5.02 3.28 -2.13
N THR A 35 -5.36 3.52 -0.86
CA THR A 35 -4.58 3.08 0.29
C THR A 35 -4.57 1.56 0.42
N ILE A 36 -5.69 0.91 0.09
CA ILE A 36 -5.83 -0.54 0.16
C ILE A 36 -5.56 -1.24 -1.17
N ASP A 37 -5.23 -0.50 -2.24
CA ASP A 37 -4.91 -1.07 -3.54
C ASP A 37 -3.59 -1.88 -3.46
N PRO A 38 -3.56 -3.16 -3.89
CA PRO A 38 -2.35 -3.99 -3.93
C PRO A 38 -1.15 -3.38 -4.67
N SER A 39 -1.38 -2.45 -5.59
CA SER A 39 -0.31 -1.72 -6.28
C SER A 39 0.44 -0.73 -5.38
N PHE A 40 -0.12 -0.38 -4.22
CA PHE A 40 0.52 0.45 -3.21
C PHE A 40 1.27 -0.41 -2.18
N SER A 41 2.51 -0.06 -1.85
CA SER A 41 3.39 -0.85 -0.96
C SER A 41 3.01 -0.80 0.54
N GLY A 42 1.77 -0.46 0.86
CA GLY A 42 1.26 -0.22 2.20
C GLY A 42 -0.14 -0.78 2.41
N VAL A 43 -0.53 -1.87 1.73
CA VAL A 43 -1.83 -2.47 1.99
C VAL A 43 -1.91 -2.99 3.43
N PRO A 44 -2.98 -2.67 4.19
CA PRO A 44 -3.14 -3.15 5.56
C PRO A 44 -3.36 -4.68 5.60
N ASP A 45 -2.84 -5.32 6.64
CA ASP A 45 -3.02 -6.77 6.89
C ASP A 45 -4.45 -7.13 7.28
N ALA A 46 -5.20 -6.17 7.83
CA ALA A 46 -6.62 -6.33 8.13
C ALA A 46 -7.39 -5.02 7.95
N ILE A 47 -8.65 -5.13 7.53
CA ILE A 47 -9.60 -4.01 7.47
C ILE A 47 -10.79 -4.38 8.34
N VAL A 48 -11.03 -3.63 9.41
CA VAL A 48 -12.03 -3.96 10.43
C VAL A 48 -12.87 -2.74 10.81
N LEU A 49 -14.16 -2.96 11.09
CA LEU A 49 -14.94 -2.06 11.93
C LEU A 49 -14.67 -2.44 13.39
N ALA A 50 -14.19 -1.51 14.21
CA ALA A 50 -13.85 -1.81 15.59
C ALA A 50 -14.19 -0.65 16.53
N VAL A 51 -14.52 -0.98 17.77
CA VAL A 51 -14.73 -0.02 18.85
C VAL A 51 -13.49 0.06 19.72
N LYS A 52 -13.05 1.29 20.03
CA LYS A 52 -11.94 1.52 20.95
C LYS A 52 -12.38 1.28 22.40
N LEU A 53 -11.70 0.39 23.10
CA LEU A 53 -11.99 0.01 24.49
C LEU A 53 -11.19 0.84 25.51
N GLY A 54 -9.97 1.23 25.15
CA GLY A 54 -9.06 1.90 26.08
C GLY A 54 -7.72 2.25 25.44
N ASN A 55 -6.87 2.93 26.21
CA ASN A 55 -5.50 3.25 25.86
C ASN A 55 -4.53 2.41 26.69
N VAL A 56 -3.41 2.03 26.08
CA VAL A 56 -2.27 1.37 26.72
C VAL A 56 -1.00 2.04 26.19
N GLU A 57 -0.43 2.96 26.97
CA GLU A 57 0.69 3.81 26.53
C GLU A 57 0.36 4.50 25.18
N TYR A 58 1.14 4.24 24.12
CA TYR A 58 0.92 4.75 22.77
C TYR A 58 -0.03 3.88 21.92
N GLY A 59 -0.62 2.83 22.51
CA GLY A 59 -1.52 1.90 21.85
C GLY A 59 -2.96 2.04 22.32
N ALA A 60 -3.87 1.42 21.57
CA ALA A 60 -5.27 1.31 21.88
C ALA A 60 -5.72 -0.16 21.83
N ASP A 61 -6.52 -0.55 22.81
CA ASP A 61 -7.24 -1.81 22.77
C ASP A 61 -8.54 -1.61 22.02
N MET A 62 -8.84 -2.51 21.09
CA MET A 62 -10.03 -2.44 20.26
C MET A 62 -10.74 -3.78 20.25
N LYS A 63 -12.07 -3.73 20.17
CA LYS A 63 -12.89 -4.91 19.90
C LYS A 63 -13.39 -4.86 18.47
N VAL A 64 -13.07 -5.89 17.70
CA VAL A 64 -13.54 -6.05 16.32
C VAL A 64 -15.05 -6.30 16.34
N ILE A 65 -15.80 -5.44 15.65
CA ILE A 65 -17.24 -5.60 15.42
C ILE A 65 -17.45 -6.41 14.15
N ARG A 66 -16.67 -6.11 13.11
CA ARG A 66 -16.72 -6.82 11.82
C ARG A 66 -15.38 -6.76 11.12
N SER A 67 -15.00 -7.87 10.49
CA SER A 67 -13.86 -7.95 9.57
C SER A 67 -14.30 -7.84 8.11
N PHE A 68 -13.62 -7.01 7.31
CA PHE A 68 -13.84 -6.84 5.87
C PHE A 68 -12.69 -7.41 5.03
N SER A 69 -11.50 -7.52 5.61
CA SER A 69 -10.33 -8.15 5.01
C SER A 69 -9.37 -8.61 6.11
N GLY A 70 -8.53 -9.60 5.80
CA GLY A 70 -7.60 -10.24 6.75
C GLY A 70 -8.22 -11.41 7.51
N THR A 71 -7.59 -11.79 8.63
CA THR A 71 -7.93 -13.02 9.38
C THR A 71 -8.59 -12.77 10.73
N LEU A 72 -8.70 -11.51 11.15
CA LEU A 72 -9.35 -11.13 12.41
C LEU A 72 -10.83 -11.53 12.40
N GLN A 73 -11.31 -11.99 13.55
CA GLN A 73 -12.68 -12.44 13.73
C GLN A 73 -13.52 -11.40 14.47
N ASP A 74 -14.83 -11.45 14.27
CA ASP A 74 -15.78 -10.66 15.05
C ASP A 74 -15.64 -10.99 16.55
N ASP A 75 -15.88 -9.99 17.39
CA ASP A 75 -15.67 -10.00 18.85
C ASP A 75 -14.22 -10.19 19.34
N GLN A 76 -13.25 -10.34 18.44
CA GLN A 76 -11.83 -10.43 18.83
C GLN A 76 -11.33 -9.09 19.39
N GLU A 77 -10.60 -9.15 20.51
CA GLU A 77 -9.85 -8.01 21.03
C GLU A 77 -8.44 -8.00 20.45
N VAL A 78 -8.00 -6.83 19.99
CA VAL A 78 -6.68 -6.60 19.41
C VAL A 78 -6.07 -5.33 19.98
N ARG A 79 -4.74 -5.26 20.00
CA ARG A 79 -4.00 -4.06 20.32
C ARG A 79 -3.45 -3.41 19.07
N VAL A 80 -3.70 -2.11 18.90
CA VAL A 80 -3.19 -1.30 17.79
C VAL A 80 -2.30 -0.21 18.33
N TRP A 81 -1.03 -0.20 17.93
CA TRP A 81 -0.03 0.77 18.32
C TRP A 81 -0.04 2.00 17.41
N GLY A 82 -0.03 3.18 18.04
CA GLY A 82 0.10 4.46 17.38
C GLY A 82 1.53 4.99 17.39
N ASP A 83 1.64 6.30 17.18
CA ASP A 83 2.89 7.05 17.25
C ASP A 83 3.21 7.53 18.67
N CYS A 84 4.51 7.62 18.96
CA CYS A 84 5.09 8.21 20.17
C CYS A 84 5.82 9.54 19.90
N GLY A 85 5.69 10.11 18.70
CA GLY A 85 6.41 11.31 18.25
C GLY A 85 7.56 11.07 17.29
N ALA A 86 7.80 9.81 16.90
CA ALA A 86 8.99 9.41 16.16
C ALA A 86 8.74 8.28 15.14
N LEU A 87 7.51 7.78 15.06
CA LEU A 87 7.11 6.70 14.16
C LEU A 87 6.16 7.24 13.09
N CYS A 88 6.14 6.61 11.92
CA CYS A 88 5.19 6.96 10.85
C CYS A 88 3.84 6.29 11.05
N ARG A 89 3.28 6.54 12.22
CA ARG A 89 2.03 5.98 12.68
C ARG A 89 1.07 7.10 13.07
N TRP A 90 -0.21 6.78 13.17
CA TRP A 90 -1.21 7.73 13.66
C TRP A 90 -1.26 7.73 15.19
N TYR A 91 -1.60 8.87 15.80
CA TYR A 91 -1.85 8.93 17.24
C TYR A 91 -3.21 8.33 17.54
N VAL A 92 -3.22 7.17 18.20
CA VAL A 92 -4.48 6.48 18.58
C VAL A 92 -5.30 7.27 19.60
N ASP A 93 -4.69 8.24 20.30
CA ASP A 93 -5.38 9.21 21.15
C ASP A 93 -6.28 10.18 20.39
N GLY A 94 -6.15 10.25 19.06
CA GLY A 94 -7.09 11.00 18.20
C GLY A 94 -8.50 10.42 18.19
N PHE A 95 -8.71 9.22 18.74
CA PHE A 95 -10.00 8.55 18.86
C PHE A 95 -10.39 8.42 20.33
N ALA A 96 -11.63 8.75 20.67
CA ALA A 96 -12.15 8.61 22.02
C ALA A 96 -12.45 7.14 22.34
N VAL A 97 -12.39 6.79 23.63
CA VAL A 97 -12.88 5.49 24.09
C VAL A 97 -14.38 5.40 23.82
N GLY A 98 -14.81 4.30 23.20
CA GLY A 98 -16.18 4.10 22.72
C GLY A 98 -16.39 4.49 21.25
N ASP A 99 -15.43 5.17 20.61
CA ASP A 99 -15.52 5.47 19.18
C ASP A 99 -15.51 4.17 18.38
N THR A 100 -16.42 4.10 17.42
CA THR A 100 -16.47 3.03 16.43
C THR A 100 -15.95 3.59 15.11
N VAL A 101 -14.94 2.95 14.55
CA VAL A 101 -14.17 3.46 13.41
C VAL A 101 -13.82 2.28 12.50
N VAL A 102 -13.73 2.53 11.20
CA VAL A 102 -13.13 1.54 10.28
C VAL A 102 -11.63 1.73 10.29
N TRP A 103 -10.87 0.66 10.47
CA TRP A 103 -9.41 0.67 10.56
C TRP A 103 -8.81 -0.26 9.51
N GLY A 104 -7.84 0.25 8.74
CA GLY A 104 -6.85 -0.53 8.02
C GLY A 104 -5.60 -0.63 8.88
N ILE A 105 -5.32 -1.81 9.41
CA ILE A 105 -4.22 -2.02 10.36
C ILE A 105 -3.19 -3.00 9.81
N HIS A 106 -1.93 -2.75 10.13
CA HIS A 106 -0.81 -3.61 9.78
C HIS A 106 -0.39 -4.45 10.98
N GLN A 107 0.18 -5.63 10.76
CA GLN A 107 0.92 -6.32 11.80
C GLN A 107 2.00 -5.38 12.34
N THR A 108 2.20 -5.40 13.65
CA THR A 108 3.17 -4.50 14.25
C THR A 108 4.58 -4.79 13.73
N ASP A 109 5.34 -3.73 13.44
CA ASP A 109 6.75 -3.83 13.04
C ASP A 109 7.70 -3.87 14.26
N LEU A 110 7.14 -3.84 15.48
CA LEU A 110 7.85 -3.82 16.76
C LEU A 110 8.77 -2.61 17.00
N SER A 111 8.74 -1.60 16.12
CA SER A 111 9.65 -0.45 16.18
C SER A 111 9.44 0.39 17.44
N GLY A 112 8.23 0.39 18.03
CA GLY A 112 7.97 1.12 19.26
C GLY A 112 8.79 0.60 20.44
N ASN A 113 9.11 -0.70 20.47
CA ASN A 113 9.93 -1.30 21.52
C ASN A 113 11.35 -0.72 21.55
N VAL A 114 11.83 -0.23 20.39
CA VAL A 114 13.17 0.33 20.24
C VAL A 114 13.14 1.86 20.32
N ILE A 115 12.18 2.49 19.66
CA ILE A 115 12.14 3.95 19.46
C ILE A 115 11.39 4.66 20.58
N CYS A 116 10.27 4.09 21.04
CA CYS A 116 9.40 4.70 22.03
C CYS A 116 9.73 4.30 23.47
N GLY A 117 10.49 3.22 23.66
CA GLY A 117 11.01 2.74 24.95
C GLY A 117 9.98 2.12 25.90
N THR A 118 8.72 2.54 25.84
CA THR A 118 7.61 2.01 26.67
C THR A 118 6.51 1.32 25.87
N SER A 119 6.61 1.29 24.54
CA SER A 119 5.74 0.39 23.77
C SER A 119 6.17 -1.04 24.11
N PHE A 120 5.24 -1.86 24.59
CA PHE A 120 5.45 -3.28 24.89
C PHE A 120 4.86 -4.14 23.77
N GLU A 121 5.16 -3.77 22.52
CA GLU A 121 4.60 -4.35 21.31
C GLU A 121 4.93 -5.84 21.22
N GLN A 122 3.92 -6.65 20.93
CA GLN A 122 4.04 -8.08 20.72
C GLN A 122 3.83 -8.43 19.24
N PRO A 123 4.41 -9.51 18.71
CA PRO A 123 4.23 -9.90 17.30
C PRO A 123 2.78 -10.13 16.86
N SER A 124 1.86 -10.35 17.81
CA SER A 124 0.42 -10.49 17.56
C SER A 124 -0.34 -9.16 17.50
N ASP A 125 0.31 -8.06 17.86
CA ASP A 125 -0.29 -6.73 17.86
C ASP A 125 -0.27 -6.13 16.46
N PHE A 126 -0.95 -5.01 16.32
CA PHE A 126 -1.06 -4.25 15.07
C PHE A 126 -0.53 -2.83 15.25
N HIS A 127 -0.39 -2.09 14.16
CA HIS A 127 -0.13 -0.66 14.18
C HIS A 127 -0.95 0.07 13.12
N LEU A 128 -1.19 1.37 13.34
CA LEU A 128 -1.92 2.24 12.41
C LEU A 128 -0.95 3.18 11.69
N SER A 129 -0.80 3.01 10.38
CA SER A 129 0.05 3.88 9.54
C SER A 129 -0.57 5.26 9.35
N ILE A 130 0.27 6.29 9.21
CA ILE A 130 -0.15 7.65 8.81
C ILE A 130 -0.03 7.85 7.28
N CYS A 131 0.54 6.90 6.56
CA CYS A 131 0.99 7.06 5.18
C CYS A 131 -0.10 6.67 4.17
N GLY A 132 -1.27 7.30 4.29
CA GLY A 132 -2.48 6.98 3.54
C GLY A 132 -3.73 7.22 4.38
N ILE A 133 -4.88 6.78 3.86
CA ILE A 133 -6.16 6.83 4.57
C ILE A 133 -6.44 5.45 5.15
N TYR A 134 -5.94 5.19 6.35
CA TYR A 134 -6.11 3.92 7.06
C TYR A 134 -7.25 3.92 8.06
N TRP A 135 -8.03 4.98 8.12
CA TRP A 135 -9.21 5.02 8.95
C TRP A 135 -10.32 5.82 8.30
N LEU A 136 -11.56 5.42 8.56
CA LEU A 136 -12.77 6.09 8.11
C LEU A 136 -13.73 6.26 9.28
N GLY A 137 -14.49 7.35 9.26
CA GLY A 137 -15.54 7.58 10.23
C GLY A 137 -16.63 6.52 10.11
N TYR A 138 -17.28 6.21 11.22
CA TYR A 138 -18.48 5.39 11.23
C TYR A 138 -19.51 5.98 12.19
N GLU A 139 -20.72 6.15 11.69
CA GLU A 139 -21.85 6.57 12.52
C GLU A 139 -23.14 5.98 11.98
N ASN A 140 -23.95 5.38 12.85
CA ASN A 140 -25.30 4.88 12.54
C ASN A 140 -25.38 3.98 11.28
N GLY A 141 -24.40 3.06 11.12
CA GLY A 141 -24.38 2.14 9.98
C GLY A 141 -23.86 2.76 8.67
N VAL A 142 -23.26 3.96 8.73
CA VAL A 142 -22.69 4.64 7.57
C VAL A 142 -21.19 4.85 7.80
N VAL A 143 -20.39 4.42 6.83
CA VAL A 143 -18.94 4.68 6.76
C VAL A 143 -18.72 5.98 5.99
N THR A 144 -17.87 6.87 6.51
CA THR A 144 -17.62 8.20 5.93
C THR A 144 -16.14 8.54 5.82
N GLY A 145 -15.77 9.25 4.74
CA GLY A 145 -14.41 9.74 4.50
C GLY A 145 -14.05 9.81 3.02
N PRO A 146 -12.77 10.04 2.68
CA PRO A 146 -12.31 10.09 1.29
C PRO A 146 -12.21 8.67 0.72
N LEU A 147 -13.34 8.11 0.28
CA LEU A 147 -13.42 6.74 -0.20
C LEU A 147 -12.72 6.58 -1.55
N THR A 148 -13.09 7.39 -2.54
CA THR A 148 -12.58 7.31 -3.92
C THR A 148 -12.10 8.64 -4.47
N THR A 149 -12.47 9.75 -3.83
CA THR A 149 -12.12 11.10 -4.23
C THR A 149 -11.30 11.77 -3.14
N ALA A 150 -10.08 12.18 -3.48
CA ALA A 150 -9.16 12.83 -2.55
C ALA A 150 -9.83 14.05 -1.88
N PHE A 151 -9.68 14.14 -0.55
CA PHE A 151 -10.23 15.22 0.29
C PHE A 151 -11.76 15.34 0.31
N ALA A 152 -12.50 14.48 -0.39
CA ALA A 152 -13.95 14.44 -0.29
C ALA A 152 -14.39 13.70 0.97
N SER A 153 -15.56 14.04 1.50
CA SER A 153 -16.25 13.18 2.47
C SER A 153 -17.40 12.50 1.74
N GLU A 154 -17.17 11.24 1.39
CA GLU A 154 -18.17 10.35 0.80
C GLU A 154 -18.83 9.52 1.90
N SER A 155 -19.99 8.95 1.63
CA SER A 155 -20.74 8.14 2.57
C SER A 155 -21.19 6.86 1.91
N LEU A 156 -20.98 5.73 2.58
CA LEU A 156 -21.39 4.41 2.12
C LEU A 156 -22.06 3.65 3.27
N PRO A 157 -23.22 2.98 3.04
CA PRO A 157 -23.77 2.07 4.05
C PRO A 157 -22.77 0.98 4.40
N GLU A 158 -22.63 0.66 5.69
CA GLU A 158 -21.74 -0.39 6.17
C GLU A 158 -22.04 -1.75 5.51
N SER A 159 -23.32 -2.02 5.23
CA SER A 159 -23.77 -3.23 4.52
C SER A 159 -23.19 -3.37 3.11
N GLU A 160 -22.79 -2.27 2.48
CA GLU A 160 -22.17 -2.23 1.15
C GLU A 160 -20.64 -2.12 1.23
N PHE A 161 -20.09 -1.84 2.41
CA PHE A 161 -18.68 -1.55 2.59
C PHE A 161 -17.78 -2.75 2.26
N ALA A 162 -18.23 -3.98 2.52
CA ALA A 162 -17.51 -5.19 2.11
C ALA A 162 -17.36 -5.29 0.58
N LEU A 163 -18.40 -4.93 -0.19
CA LEU A 163 -18.33 -4.93 -1.66
C LEU A 163 -17.40 -3.81 -2.16
N PHE A 164 -17.41 -2.66 -1.50
CA PHE A 164 -16.49 -1.56 -1.80
C PHE A 164 -15.03 -1.96 -1.55
N VAL A 165 -14.71 -2.54 -0.38
CA VAL A 165 -13.36 -3.04 -0.06
C VAL A 165 -12.90 -4.05 -1.11
N ASN A 166 -13.75 -5.01 -1.48
CA ASN A 166 -13.45 -6.00 -2.53
C ASN A 166 -13.31 -5.39 -3.94
N GLY A 167 -13.91 -4.23 -4.19
CA GLY A 167 -13.74 -3.50 -5.44
C GLY A 167 -12.39 -2.75 -5.52
N CYS A 168 -11.88 -2.30 -4.37
CA CYS A 168 -10.60 -1.60 -4.24
C CYS A 168 -9.41 -2.56 -4.15
N LEU A 169 -9.56 -3.64 -3.40
CA LEU A 169 -8.69 -4.81 -3.48
C LEU A 169 -8.90 -5.40 -4.85
N THR A 170 -8.18 -4.90 -5.86
CA THR A 170 -8.26 -5.42 -7.22
C THR A 170 -8.26 -6.95 -7.13
N THR A 171 -9.31 -7.63 -7.62
CA THR A 171 -9.30 -9.09 -7.77
C THR A 171 -8.35 -9.52 -8.89
N GLY A 172 -7.33 -8.71 -9.16
CA GLY A 172 -6.20 -9.06 -10.00
C GLY A 172 -5.51 -10.21 -9.30
N VAL A 173 -5.68 -11.40 -9.87
CA VAL A 173 -4.82 -12.55 -9.58
C VAL A 173 -3.37 -12.04 -9.52
N ASP A 174 -2.76 -12.17 -8.35
CA ASP A 174 -1.35 -11.85 -8.15
C ASP A 174 -0.49 -12.55 -9.21
N ASP A 175 0.12 -11.78 -10.11
CA ASP A 175 1.36 -12.19 -10.78
C ASP A 175 2.52 -11.78 -9.87
N HIS A 176 2.60 -12.41 -8.68
CA HIS A 176 3.70 -12.20 -7.75
C HIS A 176 5.02 -12.70 -8.39
N ASP A 177 5.93 -11.74 -8.57
CA ASP A 177 7.38 -11.86 -8.49
C ASP A 177 8.06 -12.94 -9.34
N GLN A 178 7.84 -12.90 -10.65
CA GLN A 178 8.89 -13.30 -11.60
C GLN A 178 8.97 -12.24 -12.70
N ALA A 179 10.18 -11.74 -12.96
CA ALA A 179 10.43 -10.77 -14.00
C ALA A 179 9.80 -11.23 -15.31
N ASP A 180 8.91 -10.41 -15.87
CA ASP A 180 8.25 -10.71 -17.15
C ASP A 180 9.34 -11.07 -18.18
N PRO A 181 9.35 -12.31 -18.69
CA PRO A 181 10.38 -12.73 -19.61
C PRO A 181 10.27 -11.98 -20.94
N ILE A 182 9.11 -11.41 -21.29
CA ILE A 182 8.87 -10.82 -22.60
C ILE A 182 9.55 -9.45 -22.72
N THR A 183 10.53 -9.36 -23.61
CA THR A 183 11.17 -8.11 -24.03
C THR A 183 10.78 -7.78 -25.46
N VAL A 184 10.20 -6.59 -25.66
CA VAL A 184 9.84 -6.04 -26.97
C VAL A 184 10.79 -4.89 -27.29
N ARG A 185 11.46 -4.94 -28.44
CA ARG A 185 12.38 -3.88 -28.91
C ARG A 185 11.91 -3.34 -30.25
N GLN A 186 11.93 -2.03 -30.37
CA GLN A 186 11.78 -1.36 -31.67
C GLN A 186 13.17 -1.09 -32.22
N GLU A 187 13.49 -1.72 -33.36
CA GLU A 187 14.76 -1.57 -34.06
C GLU A 187 14.54 -0.86 -35.41
N LEU A 188 15.62 -0.37 -36.02
CA LEU A 188 15.55 0.30 -37.33
C LEU A 188 14.99 -0.61 -38.44
N ASP A 189 15.08 -1.93 -38.27
CA ASP A 189 14.55 -2.94 -39.19
C ASP A 189 13.20 -3.52 -38.75
N GLY A 190 12.53 -2.96 -37.73
CA GLY A 190 11.19 -3.31 -37.27
C GLY A 190 11.10 -3.77 -35.80
N THR A 191 9.95 -4.32 -35.40
CA THR A 191 9.72 -4.77 -34.02
C THR A 191 10.24 -6.20 -33.79
N THR A 192 10.96 -6.41 -32.69
CA THR A 192 11.50 -7.71 -32.28
C THR A 192 10.99 -8.11 -30.89
N ILE A 193 10.56 -9.36 -30.76
CA ILE A 193 10.18 -9.99 -29.49
C ILE A 193 11.27 -10.98 -29.07
N SER A 194 11.67 -10.94 -27.82
CA SER A 194 12.66 -11.83 -27.22
C SER A 194 12.26 -12.20 -25.79
N LEU A 195 12.73 -13.35 -25.29
CA LEU A 195 12.57 -13.71 -23.88
C LEU A 195 13.87 -13.55 -23.10
N ASN A 196 13.86 -12.82 -21.99
CA ASN A 196 14.99 -12.68 -21.06
C ASN A 196 14.98 -13.81 -20.02
N THR A 197 15.03 -15.05 -20.50
CA THR A 197 15.04 -16.26 -19.67
C THR A 197 15.83 -17.37 -20.35
N ASN A 198 16.43 -18.22 -19.52
CA ASN A 198 17.10 -19.46 -19.94
C ASN A 198 16.18 -20.68 -19.81
N GLU A 199 14.91 -20.47 -19.41
CA GLU A 199 13.92 -21.53 -19.25
C GLU A 199 13.31 -21.97 -20.58
N ASN A 200 12.88 -23.23 -20.65
CA ASN A 200 12.12 -23.77 -21.77
C ASN A 200 10.65 -23.35 -21.65
N LEU A 201 10.32 -22.16 -22.18
CA LEU A 201 8.96 -21.62 -22.17
C LEU A 201 8.29 -21.79 -23.54
N GLN A 202 6.97 -21.97 -23.57
CA GLN A 202 6.23 -21.85 -24.82
C GLN A 202 5.91 -20.39 -25.12
N ILE A 203 6.12 -19.95 -26.36
CA ILE A 203 5.72 -18.64 -26.85
C ILE A 203 4.69 -18.80 -27.97
N THR A 204 3.59 -18.06 -27.85
CA THR A 204 2.51 -17.97 -28.83
C THR A 204 2.30 -16.52 -29.20
N VAL A 205 2.01 -16.25 -30.48
CA VAL A 205 1.70 -14.91 -30.97
C VAL A 205 0.40 -14.98 -31.76
N PHE A 206 -0.55 -14.11 -31.42
CA PHE A 206 -1.84 -13.96 -32.08
C PHE A 206 -1.91 -12.58 -32.74
N ASP A 207 -2.64 -12.47 -33.85
CA ASP A 207 -2.98 -11.17 -34.45
C ASP A 207 -4.11 -10.44 -33.69
N GLY A 208 -4.51 -9.28 -34.19
CA GLY A 208 -5.56 -8.44 -33.60
C GLY A 208 -6.96 -9.05 -33.65
N LEU A 209 -7.16 -10.12 -34.43
CA LEU A 209 -8.39 -10.90 -34.52
C LEU A 209 -8.33 -12.19 -33.68
N GLY A 210 -7.20 -12.44 -33.02
CA GLY A 210 -6.97 -13.66 -32.22
C GLY A 210 -6.54 -14.87 -33.05
N GLN A 211 -6.14 -14.70 -34.32
CA GLN A 211 -5.61 -15.78 -35.14
C GLN A 211 -4.18 -16.10 -34.74
N LEU A 212 -3.86 -17.38 -34.57
CA LEU A 212 -2.51 -17.85 -34.24
C LEU A 212 -1.54 -17.59 -35.40
N CYS A 213 -0.49 -16.82 -35.14
CA CYS A 213 0.59 -16.53 -36.08
C CYS A 213 1.84 -17.39 -35.81
N VAL A 214 2.19 -17.57 -34.54
CA VAL A 214 3.37 -18.34 -34.10
C VAL A 214 3.03 -19.14 -32.86
N GLU A 215 3.51 -20.37 -32.79
CA GLU A 215 3.54 -21.21 -31.59
C GLU A 215 4.84 -22.02 -31.60
N ARG A 216 5.70 -21.85 -30.59
CA ARG A 216 6.92 -22.65 -30.45
C ARG A 216 7.46 -22.65 -29.02
N THR A 217 8.29 -23.64 -28.71
CA THR A 217 9.16 -23.56 -27.52
C THR A 217 10.29 -22.56 -27.78
N TRP A 218 10.55 -21.71 -26.78
CA TRP A 218 11.62 -20.72 -26.82
C TRP A 218 12.97 -21.42 -26.93
N ASN A 219 13.73 -21.05 -27.96
CA ASN A 219 15.03 -21.61 -28.28
C ASN A 219 16.14 -20.55 -28.29
N GLY A 220 15.88 -19.38 -27.68
CA GLY A 220 16.79 -18.24 -27.69
C GLY A 220 16.76 -17.38 -28.95
N ILE A 221 16.01 -17.76 -30.00
CA ILE A 221 15.93 -17.01 -31.25
C ILE A 221 14.78 -15.98 -31.16
N PRO A 222 15.04 -14.67 -31.29
CA PRO A 222 13.99 -13.65 -31.31
C PRO A 222 12.98 -13.82 -32.46
N ILE A 223 11.77 -13.30 -32.27
CA ILE A 223 10.74 -13.21 -33.31
C ILE A 223 10.79 -11.81 -33.89
N LYS A 224 11.13 -11.68 -35.17
CA LYS A 224 11.08 -10.42 -35.91
C LYS A 224 9.71 -10.27 -36.57
N LEU A 225 9.06 -9.14 -36.34
CA LEU A 225 7.72 -8.82 -36.88
C LEU A 225 7.77 -7.87 -38.07
N ASN A 226 8.97 -7.55 -38.57
CA ASN A 226 9.18 -6.54 -39.60
C ASN A 226 8.58 -6.85 -40.97
N GLN A 227 8.20 -8.10 -41.22
CA GLN A 227 7.49 -8.51 -42.45
C GLN A 227 6.02 -8.79 -42.20
N TRP A 228 5.53 -8.52 -40.99
CA TRP A 228 4.15 -8.80 -40.62
C TRP A 228 3.27 -7.60 -40.97
N PRO A 229 1.97 -7.80 -41.26
CA PRO A 229 1.05 -6.69 -41.50
C PRO A 229 1.02 -5.72 -40.31
N THR A 230 0.93 -4.42 -40.61
CA THR A 230 0.68 -3.36 -39.62
C THR A 230 -0.54 -3.73 -38.77
N GLY A 231 -0.40 -3.67 -37.44
CA GLY A 231 -1.48 -4.05 -36.54
C GLY A 231 -1.02 -4.36 -35.12
N ILE A 232 -1.99 -4.76 -34.29
CA ILE A 232 -1.77 -5.18 -32.91
C ILE A 232 -1.63 -6.70 -32.88
N TYR A 233 -0.61 -7.18 -32.17
CA TYR A 233 -0.37 -8.59 -31.92
C TYR A 233 -0.36 -8.85 -30.41
N THR A 234 -0.83 -10.02 -30.00
CA THR A 234 -0.78 -10.49 -28.61
C THR A 234 0.24 -11.61 -28.50
N VAL A 235 1.30 -11.35 -27.75
CA VAL A 235 2.32 -12.34 -27.40
C VAL A 235 1.95 -12.96 -26.07
N ALA A 236 1.85 -14.28 -26.00
CA ALA A 236 1.64 -15.01 -24.76
C ALA A 236 2.76 -16.03 -24.54
N VAL A 237 3.35 -16.02 -23.35
CA VAL A 237 4.37 -16.98 -22.93
C VAL A 237 3.78 -17.85 -21.84
N LEU A 238 3.89 -19.16 -21.99
CA LEU A 238 3.39 -20.15 -21.04
C LEU A 238 4.54 -20.97 -20.45
N SER A 239 4.52 -21.08 -19.13
CA SER A 239 5.25 -22.06 -18.33
C SER A 239 4.23 -23.07 -17.76
N ASP A 240 4.69 -24.24 -17.30
CA ASP A 240 3.85 -25.25 -16.63
C ASP A 240 3.04 -24.70 -15.44
N LYS A 241 3.42 -23.53 -14.92
CA LYS A 241 2.81 -22.90 -13.74
C LYS A 241 2.28 -21.49 -13.98
N LYS A 242 2.59 -20.85 -15.11
CA LYS A 242 2.38 -19.39 -15.29
C LYS A 242 2.14 -18.99 -16.74
N ARG A 243 1.54 -17.82 -16.92
CA ARG A 243 1.27 -17.24 -18.25
C ARG A 243 1.54 -15.73 -18.23
N TRP A 244 2.41 -15.27 -19.12
CA TRP A 244 2.67 -13.84 -19.37
C TRP A 244 2.06 -13.41 -20.70
N VAL A 245 1.53 -12.19 -20.79
CA VAL A 245 0.90 -11.67 -22.01
C VAL A 245 1.31 -10.23 -22.28
N ARG A 246 1.69 -9.92 -23.53
CA ARG A 246 2.03 -8.57 -24.00
C ARG A 246 1.33 -8.24 -25.30
N LYS A 247 0.86 -6.99 -25.43
CA LYS A 247 0.41 -6.43 -26.70
C LYS A 247 1.57 -5.73 -27.38
N VAL A 248 1.75 -5.99 -28.67
CA VAL A 248 2.82 -5.44 -29.51
C VAL A 248 2.18 -4.77 -30.70
N PHE A 249 2.57 -3.54 -30.98
CA PHE A 249 2.16 -2.84 -32.20
C PHE A 249 3.28 -2.95 -33.24
N VAL A 250 2.89 -3.36 -34.44
CA VAL A 250 3.76 -3.41 -35.63
C VAL A 250 3.32 -2.28 -36.55
N GLU A 251 4.28 -1.42 -36.91
CA GLU A 251 4.12 -0.30 -37.84
C GLU A 251 4.34 -0.73 -39.29
#